data_AF-A0AAU7UTS6-F1
#
_entry.id   AF-A0AAU7UTS6-F1
#
_cell.length_a   1.000
_cell.length_b   1.000
_cell.length_c   1.000
_cell.angle_alpha   90.00
_cell.angle_beta   90.00
_cell.angle_gamma   90.00
#
_symmetry.space_group_name_H-M   'P 1'
#
loop_
_entity.id
_entity.type
_entity.pdbx_description
1 polymer ?
#
loop_
_entity_poly.entity_id
_entity_poly.type
_entity_poly.pdbx_seq_one_letter_code
_entity_poly.pdbx_strand_id
1 'polypeptide(L)'
;MNVARRGELVDVLGRLAREQNLAVVMSTHELELALRVSDRMWLLEADRTLTCDTPAALAESGRIGAAFDRGRMRFDPRRMVFDLEAEDSRV
;
A
#
# COMPACT_ATOMS: atom_id res chain seq x y z
N MET A 1 13.31 -11.09 5.28
CA MET A 1 13.18 -10.03 6.31
C MET A 1 11.77 -10.09 6.87
N ASN A 2 11.59 -10.16 8.19
CA ASN A 2 10.27 -10.31 8.83
C ASN A 2 9.44 -9.01 8.71
N VAL A 3 8.11 -9.11 8.57
CA VAL A 3 7.16 -7.98 8.54
C VAL A 3 7.32 -7.07 9.76
N ALA A 4 7.52 -7.63 10.96
CA ALA A 4 7.74 -6.84 12.18
C ALA A 4 9.00 -5.96 12.08
N ARG A 5 10.10 -6.50 11.56
CA ARG A 5 11.37 -5.76 11.38
C ARG A 5 11.26 -4.65 10.35
N ARG A 6 10.42 -4.82 9.34
CA ARG A 6 10.14 -3.76 8.34
C ARG A 6 9.38 -2.61 8.98
N GLY A 7 8.38 -2.91 9.81
CA GLY A 7 7.64 -1.89 10.56
C GLY A 7 8.55 -1.05 11.45
N GLU A 8 9.39 -1.69 12.27
CA GLU A 8 10.36 -1.00 13.14
C GLU A 8 11.34 -0.12 12.35
N LEU A 9 11.88 -0.62 11.23
CA LEU A 9 12.78 0.15 10.39
C LEU A 9 12.08 1.41 9.84
N VAL A 10 10.86 1.25 9.32
CA VAL A 10 10.11 2.37 8.74
C VAL A 10 9.74 3.39 9.81
N ASP A 11 9.41 2.96 11.03
CA ASP A 11 9.14 3.85 12.15
C ASP A 11 10.38 4.70 12.51
N VAL A 12 11.55 4.05 12.62
CA VAL A 12 12.82 4.75 12.87
C VAL A 12 13.13 5.75 11.76
N LEU A 13 12.98 5.35 10.48
CA LEU A 13 13.19 6.23 9.34
C LEU A 13 12.21 7.41 9.35
N GLY A 14 10.94 7.17 9.64
CA GLY A 14 9.91 8.21 9.72
C GLY A 14 10.17 9.21 10.84
N ARG A 15 10.67 8.75 11.99
CA ARG A 15 11.12 9.64 13.08
C ARG A 15 12.29 10.51 12.63
N LEU A 16 13.34 9.92 12.08
CA LEU A 16 14.51 10.66 11.60
C LEU A 16 14.16 11.68 10.51
N ALA A 17 13.26 11.32 9.60
CA ALA A 17 12.76 12.20 8.55
C ALA A 17 12.14 13.47 9.13
N ARG A 18 11.29 13.34 10.16
CA ARG A 18 10.63 14.46 10.83
C ARG A 18 11.59 15.30 11.66
N GLU A 19 12.50 14.65 12.40
CA GLU A 19 13.45 15.32 13.27
C GLU A 19 14.53 16.10 12.50
N GLN A 20 14.93 15.60 11.33
CA GLN A 20 16.05 16.15 10.54
C GLN A 20 15.61 16.81 9.23
N ASN A 21 14.30 16.94 8.99
CA ASN A 21 13.74 17.47 7.75
C ASN A 21 14.28 16.76 6.49
N LEU A 22 14.26 15.42 6.52
CA LEU A 22 14.69 14.57 5.42
C LEU A 22 13.48 13.98 4.69
N ALA A 23 13.62 13.79 3.38
CA ALA A 23 12.69 12.97 2.61
C ALA A 23 13.19 11.52 2.57
N VAL A 24 12.33 10.57 2.92
CA VAL A 24 12.59 9.13 2.78
C VAL A 24 11.76 8.59 1.62
N VAL A 25 12.43 8.04 0.61
CA VAL A 25 11.79 7.34 -0.50
C VAL A 25 12.10 5.85 -0.36
N MET A 26 11.06 5.02 -0.40
CA MET A 26 11.20 3.56 -0.33
C MET A 26 10.31 2.88 -1.37
N SER A 27 10.78 1.76 -1.89
CA SER A 27 10.00 0.82 -2.68
C SER A 27 9.78 -0.45 -1.88
N THR A 28 8.54 -0.94 -1.80
CA THR A 28 8.22 -2.18 -1.09
C THR A 28 7.14 -2.96 -1.83
N HIS A 29 7.16 -4.29 -1.67
CA HIS A 29 6.09 -5.17 -2.12
C HIS A 29 4.99 -5.37 -1.06
N GLU A 30 5.23 -4.94 0.17
CA GLU A 30 4.28 -5.02 1.29
C GLU A 30 3.34 -3.81 1.25
N LEU A 31 2.35 -3.84 0.34
CA LEU A 31 1.44 -2.72 0.08
C LEU A 31 0.70 -2.26 1.35
N GLU A 32 0.18 -3.17 2.17
CA GLU A 32 -0.55 -2.81 3.39
C GLU A 32 0.33 -2.07 4.41
N LEU A 33 1.61 -2.43 4.50
CA LEU A 33 2.55 -1.69 5.35
C LEU A 33 2.76 -0.29 4.77
N ALA A 34 2.98 -0.17 3.46
CA ALA A 34 3.17 1.11 2.79
C ALA A 34 1.99 2.06 3.00
N LEU A 35 0.76 1.55 2.89
CA LEU A 35 -0.47 2.31 3.12
C LEU A 35 -0.57 2.86 4.54
N ARG A 36 -0.06 2.14 5.55
CA ARG A 36 -0.11 2.56 6.96
C ARG A 36 0.94 3.61 7.33
N VAL A 37 2.10 3.57 6.69
CA VAL A 37 3.29 4.30 7.15
C VAL A 37 3.71 5.46 6.26
N SER A 38 3.25 5.50 5.01
CA SER A 38 3.69 6.52 4.04
C SER A 38 2.77 7.73 4.10
N ASP A 39 3.34 8.94 4.10
CA ASP A 39 2.54 10.16 3.96
C ASP A 39 1.97 10.30 2.54
N ARG A 40 2.75 9.88 1.53
CA ARG A 40 2.36 9.85 0.11
C ARG A 40 2.87 8.58 -0.55
N MET A 41 2.21 8.19 -1.64
CA MET A 41 2.51 6.98 -2.39
C MET A 41 2.55 7.25 -3.89
N TRP A 42 3.49 6.58 -4.55
CA TRP A 42 3.53 6.46 -5.99
C TRP A 42 2.97 5.10 -6.40
N LEU A 43 1.86 5.11 -7.13
CA LEU A 43 1.28 3.92 -7.74
C LEU A 43 1.67 3.89 -9.22
N LEU A 44 2.46 2.89 -9.60
CA LEU A 44 2.80 2.62 -10.99
C LEU A 44 1.84 1.57 -11.55
N GLU A 45 1.05 1.97 -12.54
CA GLU A 45 0.07 1.11 -13.21
C GLU A 45 0.68 0.38 -14.41
N ALA A 46 0.00 -0.65 -14.89
CA ALA A 46 0.49 -1.51 -15.98
C ALA A 46 0.68 -0.74 -17.31
N ASP A 47 -0.08 0.33 -17.51
CA ASP A 47 0.02 1.25 -18.64
C ASP A 47 1.19 2.26 -18.51
N ARG A 48 2.00 2.13 -17.46
CA ARG A 48 3.11 3.02 -17.09
C ARG A 48 2.68 4.39 -16.57
N THR A 49 1.41 4.56 -16.24
CA THR A 49 0.94 5.75 -15.52
C THR A 49 1.47 5.73 -14.10
N LEU A 50 2.06 6.85 -13.66
CA LEU A 50 2.51 7.05 -12.28
C LEU A 50 1.59 8.05 -11.59
N THR A 51 0.88 7.58 -10.56
CA THR A 51 -0.04 8.41 -9.78
C THR A 51 0.56 8.69 -8.42
N CYS A 52 0.59 9.95 -8.01
CA CYS A 52 1.08 10.37 -6.70
C CYS A 52 -0.07 10.92 -5.86
N ASP A 53 -0.44 10.20 -4.80
CA ASP A 53 -1.43 10.70 -3.84
C ASP A 53 -1.18 10.24 -2.40
N THR A 54 -2.04 10.64 -1.47
CA THR A 54 -2.09 10.09 -0.12
C THR A 54 -2.59 8.63 -0.16
N PRO A 55 -2.24 7.80 0.84
CA PRO A 55 -2.78 6.43 0.94
C PRO A 55 -4.30 6.37 0.88
N ALA A 56 -4.99 7.27 1.59
CA ALA A 56 -6.44 7.32 1.64
C ALA A 56 -7.06 7.63 0.27
N ALA A 57 -6.53 8.65 -0.44
CA ALA A 57 -7.01 9.01 -1.77
C ALA A 57 -6.77 7.90 -2.79
N LEU A 58 -5.61 7.23 -2.74
CA LEU A 58 -5.34 6.07 -3.61
C LEU A 58 -6.28 4.90 -3.31
N ALA A 59 -6.55 4.62 -2.03
CA ALA A 59 -7.47 3.57 -1.63
C ALA A 59 -8.89 3.83 -2.17
N GLU A 60 -9.40 5.05 -2.00
CA GLU A 60 -10.73 5.46 -2.49
C GLU A 60 -10.83 5.48 -4.01
N SER A 61 -9.72 5.71 -4.73
CA SER A 61 -9.72 5.81 -6.20
C SER A 61 -10.04 4.51 -6.94
N GLY A 62 -10.00 3.35 -6.27
CA GLY A 62 -10.13 2.03 -6.90
C GLY A 62 -8.89 1.58 -7.69
N ARG A 63 -7.88 2.45 -7.86
CA ARG A 63 -6.66 2.12 -8.64
C ARG A 63 -5.82 1.02 -8.00
N ILE A 64 -5.81 0.93 -6.66
CA ILE A 64 -5.12 -0.15 -5.96
C ILE A 64 -5.71 -1.51 -6.34
N GLY A 65 -7.04 -1.65 -6.29
CA GLY A 65 -7.72 -2.86 -6.73
C GLY A 65 -7.42 -3.16 -8.21
N ALA A 66 -7.54 -2.16 -9.09
CA ALA A 66 -7.24 -2.32 -10.51
C ALA A 66 -5.80 -2.81 -10.79
N ALA A 67 -4.82 -2.41 -9.97
CA ALA A 67 -3.42 -2.80 -10.12
C ALA A 67 -3.11 -4.20 -9.53
N PHE A 68 -3.71 -4.53 -8.38
CA PHE A 68 -3.27 -5.66 -7.55
C PHE A 68 -4.29 -6.80 -7.39
N ASP A 69 -5.56 -6.61 -7.73
CA ASP A 69 -6.55 -7.68 -7.62
C ASP A 69 -6.19 -8.86 -8.53
N ARG A 70 -6.12 -10.07 -7.96
CA ARG A 70 -5.74 -11.30 -8.65
C ARG A 70 -6.52 -12.48 -8.06
N GLY A 71 -7.09 -13.32 -8.93
CA GLY A 71 -7.89 -14.47 -8.48
C GLY A 71 -9.03 -14.02 -7.55
N ARG A 72 -9.07 -14.57 -6.34
CA ARG A 72 -10.05 -14.24 -5.28
C ARG A 72 -9.63 -13.10 -4.35
N MET A 73 -8.43 -12.54 -4.54
CA MET A 73 -7.94 -11.45 -3.70
C MET A 73 -8.53 -10.11 -4.17
N ARG A 74 -9.15 -9.37 -3.25
CA ARG A 74 -9.69 -8.02 -3.49
C ARG A 74 -9.22 -7.04 -2.44
N PHE A 75 -8.91 -5.82 -2.87
CA PHE A 75 -8.58 -4.73 -1.96
C PHE A 75 -9.85 -4.13 -1.31
N ASP A 76 -9.89 -4.08 0.03
CA ASP A 76 -10.88 -3.31 0.78
C ASP A 76 -10.31 -1.90 1.07
N PRO A 77 -10.85 -0.84 0.43
CA PRO A 77 -10.34 0.52 0.60
C PRO A 77 -10.62 1.12 1.99
N ARG A 78 -11.62 0.61 2.72
CA ARG A 78 -11.95 1.09 4.07
C ARG A 78 -11.01 0.50 5.11
N ARG A 79 -10.68 -0.78 4.96
CA ARG A 79 -9.78 -1.49 5.89
C ARG A 79 -8.31 -1.38 5.49
N MET A 80 -8.03 -0.96 4.25
CA MET A 80 -6.69 -0.91 3.66
C MET A 80 -5.97 -2.26 3.69
N VAL A 81 -6.70 -3.34 3.44
CA VAL A 81 -6.19 -4.71 3.40
C VAL A 81 -6.71 -5.44 2.17
N PHE A 82 -6.09 -6.57 1.84
CA PHE A 82 -6.67 -7.50 0.89
C PHE A 82 -7.48 -8.59 1.60
N ASP A 83 -8.72 -8.77 1.18
CA ASP A 83 -9.58 -9.85 1.62
C ASP A 83 -9.69 -10.93 0.52
N LEU A 84 -10.04 -12.15 0.93
CA LEU A 84 -10.35 -13.25 0.01
C LEU A 84 -11.86 -13.32 -0.21
N GLU A 85 -12.28 -13.18 -1.46
CA GLU A 85 -13.65 -13.47 -1.85
C GLU A 85 -13.96 -14.96 -1.60
N ALA A 86 -15.17 -15.22 -1.11
CA ALA A 86 -15.68 -16.58 -0.97
C ALA A 86 -15.72 -17.27 -2.36
N GLU A 87 -15.45 -18.58 -2.39
CA GLU A 87 -15.73 -19.36 -3.59
C GLU A 87 -17.23 -19.39 -3.80
N ASP A 88 -17.66 -18.87 -4.96
CA ASP A 88 -19.07 -18.84 -5.33
C ASP A 88 -19.56 -20.30 -5.45
N SER A 89 -20.17 -20.79 -4.38
CA SER A 89 -20.69 -22.16 -4.28
C SER A 89 -22.00 -22.24 -5.04
N ARG A 90 -21.90 -22.14 -6.37
CA ARG A 90 -23.00 -22.38 -7.31
C ARG A 90 -22.52 -23.26 -8.45
N VAL A 91 -22.34 -24.54 -8.15
CA VAL A 91 -22.56 -25.66 -9.09
C VAL A 91 -23.17 -26.81 -8.31
#